data_AF-A0A845S5D4-F1
#
_entry.id   AF-A0A845S5D4-F1
#
_cell.length_a   1.000
_cell.length_b   1.000
_cell.length_c   1.000
_cell.angle_alpha   90.00
_cell.angle_beta   90.00
_cell.angle_gamma   90.00
#
_symmetry.space_group_name_H-M   'P 1'
#
loop_
_entity.id
_entity.type
_entity.pdbx_description
1 polymer ?
#
loop_
_entity_poly.entity_id
_entity_poly.type
_entity_poly.pdbx_seq_one_letter_code
_entity_poly.pdbx_strand_id
1 'polypeptide(L)'
;MNFLFLGDIVGRSGRDIVLSELPKIKANEEIDFVIVNGENAAGGYGITKKICDELFSVGVDVITSGNHIWDQKETADFISEEKRLLRPLNFMDGTPGSGCEIYSLKNNKKVAVINIMGNIYMKKADDVFNCIALKLQSLKLGKDVDFIIVDIHAEITSEKMAIGHYLDGQVT
;
A
#
# COMPACT_ATOMS: atom_id res chain seq x y z
N MET A 1 7.36 12.80 12.70
CA MET A 1 6.47 12.43 11.59
C MET A 1 5.75 11.20 12.06
N ASN A 2 4.44 11.29 12.20
CA ASN A 2 3.63 10.20 12.72
C ASN A 2 2.92 9.52 11.55
N PHE A 3 3.24 8.25 11.34
CA PHE A 3 2.61 7.40 10.34
C PHE A 3 1.55 6.53 10.99
N LEU A 4 0.42 6.36 10.32
CA LEU A 4 -0.57 5.35 10.68
C LEU A 4 -0.69 4.35 9.52
N PHE A 5 -0.42 3.08 9.81
CA PHE A 5 -0.70 1.99 8.90
C PHE A 5 -1.85 1.17 9.46
N LEU A 6 -2.96 1.07 8.72
CA LEU A 6 -4.06 0.17 9.03
C LEU A 6 -3.96 -1.07 8.16
N GLY A 7 -4.03 -2.25 8.77
CA GLY A 7 -4.11 -3.51 8.05
C GLY A 7 -5.40 -3.66 7.24
N ASP A 8 -5.60 -4.87 6.72
CA ASP A 8 -6.68 -5.21 5.80
C ASP A 8 -8.06 -4.73 6.26
N ILE A 9 -8.63 -3.81 5.48
CA ILE A 9 -10.01 -3.37 5.62
C ILE A 9 -10.91 -4.43 4.99
N VAL A 10 -11.68 -5.13 5.83
CA VAL A 10 -12.56 -6.22 5.37
C VAL A 10 -14.02 -5.77 5.35
N GLY A 11 -14.59 -5.71 4.14
CA GLY A 11 -16.02 -5.52 3.92
C GLY A 11 -16.59 -4.23 4.52
N ARG A 12 -17.93 -4.19 4.70
CA ARG A 12 -18.62 -2.98 5.19
C ARG A 12 -18.20 -2.63 6.62
N SER A 13 -18.08 -3.60 7.51
CA SER A 13 -17.69 -3.37 8.90
C SER A 13 -16.33 -2.71 9.03
N GLY A 14 -15.34 -3.14 8.24
CA GLY A 14 -14.01 -2.52 8.22
C GLY A 14 -14.06 -1.08 7.69
N ARG A 15 -14.85 -0.83 6.64
CA ARG A 15 -15.01 0.53 6.11
C ARG A 15 -15.70 1.46 7.11
N ASP A 16 -16.80 1.02 7.70
CA ASP A 16 -17.60 1.86 8.61
C ASP A 16 -16.78 2.36 9.81
N ILE A 17 -15.92 1.51 10.38
CA ILE A 17 -15.05 1.92 11.49
C ILE A 17 -13.95 2.88 11.04
N VAL A 18 -13.33 2.65 9.87
CA VAL A 18 -12.30 3.56 9.35
C VAL A 18 -12.90 4.92 9.02
N LEU A 19 -14.06 4.95 8.36
CA LEU A 19 -14.73 6.20 8.00
C LEU A 19 -15.14 7.04 9.21
N SER A 20 -15.52 6.40 10.32
CA SER A 20 -16.00 7.09 11.52
C SER A 20 -14.89 7.48 12.51
N GLU A 21 -13.83 6.65 12.64
CA GLU A 21 -12.80 6.85 13.66
C GLU A 21 -11.50 7.46 13.13
N LEU A 22 -11.15 7.24 11.86
CA LEU A 22 -9.87 7.74 11.33
C LEU A 22 -9.71 9.26 11.49
N PRO A 23 -10.70 10.12 11.18
CA PRO A 23 -10.55 11.57 11.35
C PRO A 23 -10.23 11.97 12.80
N LYS A 24 -10.80 11.25 13.78
CA LYS A 24 -10.56 11.50 15.21
C LYS A 24 -9.16 11.07 15.61
N ILE A 25 -8.73 9.87 15.18
CA ILE A 25 -7.39 9.34 15.45
C ILE A 25 -6.34 10.26 14.83
N LYS A 26 -6.52 10.70 13.58
CA LYS A 26 -5.60 11.64 12.93
C LYS A 26 -5.43 12.92 13.72
N ALA A 27 -6.52 13.48 14.25
CA ALA A 27 -6.48 14.71 15.03
C ALA A 27 -5.85 14.50 16.42
N ASN A 28 -6.20 13.41 17.11
CA ASN A 28 -5.75 13.16 18.49
C ASN A 28 -4.28 12.73 18.57
N GLU A 29 -3.83 11.94 17.60
CA GLU A 29 -2.46 11.37 17.57
C GLU A 29 -1.53 12.15 16.62
N GLU A 30 -2.00 13.30 16.11
CA GLU A 30 -1.26 14.18 15.18
C GLU A 30 -0.67 13.40 14.00
N ILE A 31 -1.47 12.53 13.36
CA ILE A 31 -1.01 11.68 12.25
C ILE A 31 -0.79 12.50 10.99
N ASP A 32 0.44 12.44 10.46
CA ASP A 32 0.86 13.19 9.27
C ASP A 32 0.52 12.47 7.97
N PHE A 33 0.54 11.13 7.97
CA PHE A 33 0.37 10.31 6.77
C PHE A 33 -0.26 8.95 7.10
N VAL A 34 -1.32 8.60 6.38
CA VAL A 34 -2.12 7.39 6.61
C VAL A 34 -2.05 6.46 5.41
N ILE A 35 -1.64 5.22 5.67
CA ILE A 35 -1.70 4.11 4.72
C ILE A 35 -2.71 3.10 5.22
N VAL A 36 -3.52 2.56 4.32
CA VAL A 36 -4.42 1.44 4.64
C VAL A 36 -4.22 0.33 3.62
N ASN A 37 -4.42 -0.93 4.02
CA ASN A 37 -4.58 -2.01 3.07
C ASN A 37 -6.07 -2.19 2.74
N GLY A 38 -6.43 -1.99 1.46
CA GLY A 38 -7.80 -2.01 0.98
C GLY A 38 -8.19 -3.28 0.22
N GLU A 39 -7.37 -4.33 0.20
CA GLU A 39 -7.58 -5.45 -0.73
C GLU A 39 -8.87 -6.25 -0.50
N ASN A 40 -9.48 -6.14 0.68
CA ASN A 40 -10.69 -6.87 1.06
C ASN A 40 -11.91 -5.94 1.25
N ALA A 41 -11.80 -4.68 0.81
CA ALA A 41 -12.75 -3.63 1.16
C ALA A 41 -14.10 -3.80 0.45
N ALA A 42 -14.16 -4.37 -0.75
CA ALA A 42 -15.40 -4.57 -1.52
C ALA A 42 -16.03 -5.94 -1.24
N GLY A 43 -16.90 -6.01 -0.21
CA GLY A 43 -17.63 -7.24 0.10
C GLY A 43 -16.74 -8.43 0.49
N GLY A 44 -15.50 -8.15 0.92
CA GLY A 44 -14.51 -9.15 1.30
C GLY A 44 -13.39 -9.36 0.29
N TYR A 45 -13.53 -8.91 -0.98
CA TYR A 45 -12.54 -9.13 -2.03
C TYR A 45 -12.48 -7.96 -3.02
N GLY A 46 -11.28 -7.43 -3.22
CA GLY A 46 -10.98 -6.28 -4.06
C GLY A 46 -11.47 -4.95 -3.50
N ILE A 47 -11.44 -3.92 -4.34
CA ILE A 47 -11.81 -2.55 -3.99
C ILE A 47 -12.49 -1.88 -5.18
N THR A 48 -13.40 -0.94 -4.94
CA THR A 48 -14.08 -0.16 -5.98
C THR A 48 -13.61 1.29 -5.97
N LYS A 49 -13.82 2.01 -7.09
CA LYS A 49 -13.49 3.45 -7.16
C LYS A 49 -14.22 4.22 -6.06
N LYS A 50 -15.50 3.91 -5.86
CA LYS A 50 -16.32 4.51 -4.82
C LYS A 50 -15.71 4.32 -3.42
N ILE A 51 -15.24 3.11 -3.11
CA ILE A 51 -14.61 2.82 -1.81
C ILE A 51 -13.30 3.58 -1.65
N CYS A 52 -12.48 3.67 -2.71
CA CYS A 52 -11.26 4.49 -2.67
C CYS A 52 -11.60 5.96 -2.36
N ASP A 53 -12.57 6.53 -3.08
CA ASP A 53 -13.02 7.91 -2.88
C ASP A 53 -13.54 8.15 -1.46
N GLU A 54 -14.30 7.21 -0.88
CA GLU A 54 -14.76 7.25 0.51
C GLU A 54 -13.58 7.26 1.50
N LEU A 55 -12.60 6.37 1.34
CA LEU A 55 -11.43 6.29 2.21
C LEU A 55 -10.56 7.56 2.12
N PHE A 56 -10.33 8.07 0.91
CA PHE A 56 -9.59 9.32 0.72
C PHE A 56 -10.31 10.52 1.36
N SER A 57 -11.66 10.54 1.33
CA SER A 57 -12.44 11.63 1.91
C SER A 57 -12.27 11.79 3.42
N VAL A 58 -11.90 10.72 4.13
CA VAL A 58 -11.66 10.73 5.59
C VAL A 58 -10.18 10.82 5.96
N GLY A 59 -9.31 11.09 4.97
CA GLY A 59 -7.90 11.36 5.18
C GLY A 59 -6.99 10.14 5.10
N VAL A 60 -7.38 9.07 4.39
CA VAL A 60 -6.40 8.09 3.89
C VAL A 60 -5.55 8.77 2.81
N ASP A 61 -4.23 8.65 2.90
CA ASP A 61 -3.31 9.24 1.92
C ASP A 61 -2.97 8.24 0.81
N VAL A 62 -2.80 6.96 1.16
CA VAL A 62 -2.49 5.86 0.23
C VAL A 62 -3.24 4.60 0.61
N ILE A 63 -3.75 3.90 -0.41
CA ILE A 63 -4.32 2.57 -0.29
C ILE A 63 -3.35 1.58 -0.93
N THR A 64 -2.86 0.64 -0.14
CA THR A 64 -2.13 -0.55 -0.60
C THR A 64 -3.11 -1.70 -0.79
N SER A 65 -2.68 -2.77 -1.46
CA SER A 65 -3.53 -3.93 -1.70
C SER A 65 -2.73 -5.23 -1.60
N GLY A 66 -3.18 -6.27 -2.32
CA GLY A 66 -2.70 -7.63 -2.18
C GLY A 66 -3.16 -8.49 -3.34
N ASN A 67 -3.37 -9.78 -3.08
CA ASN A 67 -3.78 -10.71 -4.12
C ASN A 67 -5.20 -10.46 -4.64
N HIS A 68 -6.06 -9.77 -3.89
CA HIS A 68 -7.45 -9.54 -4.28
C HIS A 68 -7.71 -8.26 -5.10
N ILE A 69 -6.66 -7.51 -5.47
CA ILE A 69 -6.82 -6.22 -6.17
C ILE A 69 -7.69 -6.29 -7.45
N TRP A 70 -7.66 -7.42 -8.17
CA TRP A 70 -8.37 -7.61 -9.44
C TRP A 70 -9.76 -8.28 -9.31
N ASP A 71 -10.22 -8.57 -8.09
CA ASP A 71 -11.47 -9.31 -7.90
C ASP A 71 -12.72 -8.44 -8.17
N GLN A 72 -12.56 -7.11 -8.13
CA GLN A 72 -13.54 -6.18 -8.68
C GLN A 72 -13.12 -5.78 -10.09
N LYS A 73 -13.97 -6.09 -11.09
CA LYS A 73 -13.65 -5.86 -12.51
C LYS A 73 -13.34 -4.39 -12.82
N GLU A 74 -14.06 -3.48 -12.19
CA GLU A 74 -13.88 -2.04 -12.39
C GLU A 74 -12.52 -1.53 -11.93
N THR A 75 -11.78 -2.24 -11.06
CA THR A 75 -10.45 -1.80 -10.60
C THR A 75 -9.52 -1.56 -11.78
N ALA A 76 -9.55 -2.43 -12.79
CA ALA A 76 -8.70 -2.31 -13.97
C ALA A 76 -8.98 -1.04 -14.78
N ASP A 77 -10.19 -0.48 -14.68
CA ASP A 77 -10.61 0.69 -15.45
C ASP A 77 -10.06 2.01 -14.89
N PHE A 78 -9.80 2.09 -13.57
CA PHE A 78 -9.39 3.34 -12.92
C PHE A 78 -8.01 3.31 -12.24
N ILE A 79 -7.46 2.14 -11.91
CA ILE A 79 -6.22 2.04 -11.13
C ILE A 79 -5.01 2.72 -11.80
N SER A 80 -5.01 2.82 -13.14
CA SER A 80 -3.94 3.51 -13.88
C SER A 80 -3.98 5.03 -13.71
N GLU A 81 -5.12 5.60 -13.36
CA GLU A 81 -5.31 7.04 -13.16
C GLU A 81 -5.18 7.45 -11.68
N GLU A 82 -5.51 6.53 -10.76
CA GLU A 82 -5.47 6.77 -9.32
C GLU A 82 -4.09 6.43 -8.72
N LYS A 83 -3.22 7.44 -8.61
CA LYS A 83 -1.87 7.29 -8.05
C LYS A 83 -1.82 6.95 -6.56
N ARG A 84 -2.94 7.05 -5.83
CA ARG A 84 -3.01 6.71 -4.41
C ARG A 84 -3.48 5.28 -4.15
N LEU A 85 -3.84 4.51 -5.18
CA LEU A 85 -4.13 3.09 -5.08
C LEU A 85 -2.97 2.29 -5.66
N LEU A 86 -2.28 1.53 -4.80
CA LEU A 86 -1.14 0.71 -5.18
C LEU A 86 -1.53 -0.76 -5.29
N ARG A 87 -0.99 -1.41 -6.33
CA ARG A 87 -1.01 -2.87 -6.51
C ARG A 87 0.35 -3.47 -6.14
N PRO A 88 0.46 -4.78 -5.89
CA PRO A 88 1.77 -5.42 -5.75
C PRO A 88 2.73 -5.11 -6.89
N LEU A 89 3.91 -4.57 -6.56
CA LEU A 89 4.96 -4.15 -7.48
C LEU A 89 5.44 -5.28 -8.38
N ASN A 90 5.54 -6.49 -7.83
CA ASN A 90 6.03 -7.68 -8.52
C ASN A 90 4.95 -8.43 -9.33
N PHE A 91 3.83 -7.79 -9.65
CA PHE A 91 3.02 -8.26 -10.78
C PHE A 91 3.72 -7.99 -12.12
N MET A 92 3.42 -8.87 -13.08
CA MET A 92 3.99 -8.87 -14.43
C MET A 92 3.97 -7.48 -15.07
N ASP A 93 5.05 -7.16 -15.79
CA ASP A 93 5.14 -5.94 -16.60
C ASP A 93 3.92 -5.74 -17.51
N GLY A 94 3.43 -4.52 -17.58
CA GLY A 94 2.20 -4.17 -18.31
C GLY A 94 0.91 -4.29 -17.49
N THR A 95 0.98 -4.81 -16.25
CA THR A 95 -0.17 -4.77 -15.33
C THR A 95 -0.56 -3.32 -15.00
N PRO A 96 -1.85 -2.93 -15.12
CA PRO A 96 -2.33 -1.58 -14.82
C PRO A 96 -1.97 -1.09 -13.41
N GLY A 97 -1.87 0.23 -13.27
CA GLY A 97 -1.55 0.87 -11.98
C GLY A 97 -0.08 0.75 -11.56
N SER A 98 0.23 1.40 -10.43
CA SER A 98 1.58 1.48 -9.88
C SER A 98 1.74 0.59 -8.65
N GLY A 99 2.94 0.04 -8.45
CA GLY A 99 3.29 -0.63 -7.19
C GLY A 99 4.18 0.19 -6.27
N CYS A 100 4.58 1.38 -6.70
CA CYS A 100 5.28 2.33 -5.86
C CYS A 100 5.11 3.75 -6.37
N GLU A 101 4.72 4.65 -5.47
CA GLU A 101 4.62 6.08 -5.73
C GLU A 101 5.29 6.88 -4.62
N ILE A 102 5.60 8.14 -4.93
CA ILE A 102 6.22 9.10 -4.01
C ILE A 102 5.23 10.24 -3.76
N TYR A 103 4.94 10.49 -2.49
CA TYR A 103 3.99 11.49 -2.03
C TYR A 103 4.73 12.61 -1.30
N SER A 104 4.41 13.86 -1.67
CA SER A 104 4.95 15.06 -1.01
C SER A 104 4.03 15.48 0.13
N LEU A 105 4.59 15.59 1.33
CA LEU A 105 3.91 16.06 2.53
C LEU A 105 3.94 17.59 2.62
N LYS A 106 3.07 18.16 3.47
CA LYS A 106 2.94 19.61 3.68
C LYS A 106 4.23 20.29 4.14
N ASN A 107 5.13 19.56 4.79
CA ASN A 107 6.43 20.04 5.26
C ASN A 107 7.57 19.79 4.24
N ASN A 108 7.25 19.58 2.97
CA ASN A 108 8.18 19.26 1.86
C ASN A 108 8.93 17.94 2.02
N LYS A 109 8.59 17.13 3.03
CA LYS A 109 9.12 15.76 3.14
C LYS A 109 8.47 14.85 2.11
N LYS A 110 9.22 13.86 1.64
CA LYS A 110 8.74 12.88 0.64
C LYS A 110 8.66 11.49 1.26
N VAL A 111 7.54 10.82 1.04
CA VAL A 111 7.30 9.44 1.47
C VAL A 111 7.12 8.60 0.22
N ALA A 112 7.95 7.58 0.05
CA ALA A 112 7.67 6.51 -0.88
C ALA A 112 6.84 5.43 -0.19
N VAL A 113 5.82 4.93 -0.88
CA VAL A 113 5.09 3.73 -0.45
C VAL A 113 5.28 2.67 -1.52
N ILE A 114 5.66 1.47 -1.09
CA ILE A 114 5.83 0.28 -1.93
C ILE A 114 4.85 -0.77 -1.44
N ASN A 115 4.05 -1.34 -2.34
CA ASN A 115 3.26 -2.52 -2.05
C ASN A 115 3.90 -3.69 -2.80
N ILE A 116 4.18 -4.81 -2.12
CA ILE A 116 4.81 -5.98 -2.73
C ILE A 116 4.22 -7.25 -2.17
N MET A 117 4.18 -8.31 -2.98
CA MET A 117 3.57 -9.59 -2.60
C MET A 117 4.63 -10.69 -2.45
N GLY A 118 4.49 -11.53 -1.44
CA GLY A 118 5.27 -12.76 -1.31
C GLY A 118 4.93 -13.77 -2.41
N ASN A 119 5.76 -14.81 -2.57
CA ASN A 119 5.58 -15.83 -3.60
C ASN A 119 5.11 -17.18 -3.02
N ILE A 120 5.33 -17.45 -1.72
CA ILE A 120 5.02 -18.77 -1.13
C ILE A 120 3.54 -18.82 -0.74
N TYR A 121 2.81 -19.77 -1.36
CA TYR A 121 1.34 -19.95 -1.24
C TYR A 121 0.50 -18.74 -1.69
N MET A 122 1.09 -17.82 -2.42
CA MET A 122 0.42 -16.63 -2.97
C MET A 122 0.11 -16.81 -4.46
N LYS A 123 -0.64 -15.86 -5.04
CA LYS A 123 -0.81 -15.76 -6.50
C LYS A 123 0.58 -15.60 -7.15
N LYS A 124 0.75 -16.18 -8.35
CA LYS A 124 2.03 -16.10 -9.08
C LYS A 124 2.39 -14.64 -9.37
N ALA A 125 3.60 -14.27 -9.00
CA ALA A 125 4.23 -12.97 -9.18
C ALA A 125 5.72 -13.18 -9.47
N ASP A 126 6.39 -12.12 -9.91
CA ASP A 126 7.85 -12.11 -10.05
C ASP A 126 8.54 -12.18 -8.68
N ASP A 127 9.83 -12.51 -8.69
CA ASP A 127 10.63 -12.70 -7.49
C ASP A 127 10.66 -11.43 -6.62
N VAL A 128 10.15 -11.54 -5.40
CA VAL A 128 9.99 -10.43 -4.46
C VAL A 128 11.31 -9.70 -4.17
N PHE A 129 12.42 -10.43 -4.01
CA PHE A 129 13.72 -9.86 -3.67
C PHE A 129 14.33 -9.10 -4.85
N ASN A 130 14.27 -9.65 -6.05
CA ASN A 130 14.77 -9.00 -7.25
C ASN A 130 13.98 -7.72 -7.56
N CYS A 131 12.65 -7.77 -7.49
CA CYS A 131 11.80 -6.61 -7.73
C CYS A 131 12.06 -5.47 -6.74
N ILE A 132 12.17 -5.77 -5.45
CA ILE A 132 12.42 -4.73 -4.45
C ILE A 132 13.85 -4.19 -4.54
N ALA A 133 14.84 -5.03 -4.82
CA ALA A 133 16.23 -4.62 -5.02
C ALA A 133 16.36 -3.62 -6.19
N LEU A 134 15.76 -3.94 -7.34
CA LEU A 134 15.75 -3.05 -8.50
C LEU A 134 15.07 -1.71 -8.19
N LYS A 135 13.96 -1.74 -7.43
CA LYS A 135 13.27 -0.50 -7.06
C LYS A 135 14.14 0.38 -6.17
N LEU A 136 14.77 -0.20 -5.13
CA LEU A 136 15.61 0.53 -4.18
C LEU A 136 16.92 1.05 -4.80
N GLN A 137 17.39 0.49 -5.93
CA GLN A 137 18.49 1.10 -6.69
C GLN A 137 18.14 2.49 -7.25
N SER A 138 16.87 2.67 -7.64
CA SER A 138 16.34 3.92 -8.22
C SER A 138 15.76 4.90 -7.18
N LEU A 139 15.61 4.46 -5.93
CA LEU A 139 14.90 5.17 -4.88
C LEU A 139 15.63 5.04 -3.55
N LYS A 140 16.44 6.03 -3.19
CA LYS A 140 17.29 5.99 -2.01
C LYS A 140 16.76 6.84 -0.85
N LEU A 141 16.62 6.21 0.31
CA LEU A 141 16.30 6.86 1.58
C LEU A 141 17.35 7.92 1.92
N GLY A 142 16.91 9.10 2.34
CA GLY A 142 17.77 10.24 2.68
C GLY A 142 18.36 11.00 1.49
N LYS A 143 18.13 10.54 0.26
CA LYS A 143 18.56 11.23 -0.98
C LYS A 143 17.38 11.60 -1.87
N ASP A 144 16.59 10.62 -2.30
CA ASP A 144 15.48 10.82 -3.23
C ASP A 144 14.16 11.03 -2.48
N VAL A 145 14.03 10.38 -1.31
CA VAL A 145 12.89 10.47 -0.39
C VAL A 145 13.35 10.47 1.07
N ASP A 146 12.55 11.03 1.96
CA ASP A 146 12.83 11.07 3.40
C ASP A 146 12.41 9.78 4.11
N PHE A 147 11.39 9.09 3.59
CA PHE A 147 10.84 7.86 4.15
C PHE A 147 10.50 6.86 3.04
N ILE A 148 10.65 5.56 3.32
CA ILE A 148 10.22 4.47 2.44
C ILE A 148 9.43 3.48 3.28
N ILE A 149 8.14 3.33 3.01
CA ILE A 149 7.26 2.40 3.72
C ILE A 149 6.93 1.25 2.76
N VAL A 150 7.06 0.01 3.24
CA VAL A 150 6.80 -1.20 2.44
C VAL A 150 5.70 -2.03 3.07
N ASP A 151 4.59 -2.21 2.34
CA ASP A 151 3.57 -3.21 2.66
C ASP A 151 3.92 -4.55 2.01
N ILE A 152 4.24 -5.54 2.84
CA ILE A 152 4.60 -6.91 2.44
C ILE A 152 3.37 -7.81 2.61
N HIS A 153 2.64 -7.97 1.51
CA HIS A 153 1.46 -8.80 1.46
C HIS A 153 1.85 -10.26 1.15
N ALA A 154 1.99 -11.09 2.19
CA ALA A 154 2.46 -12.47 2.05
C ALA A 154 1.76 -13.41 3.04
N GLU A 155 1.79 -14.71 2.77
CA GLU A 155 1.20 -15.72 3.65
C GLU A 155 2.21 -16.16 4.72
N ILE A 156 3.39 -16.61 4.30
CA ILE A 156 4.30 -17.34 5.18
C ILE A 156 5.22 -16.41 5.96
N THR A 157 5.29 -16.66 7.27
CA THR A 157 6.09 -15.90 8.22
C THR A 157 7.58 -15.90 7.90
N SER A 158 8.14 -17.01 7.42
CA SER A 158 9.57 -17.07 7.06
C SER A 158 9.91 -16.16 5.90
N GLU A 159 9.02 -16.03 4.91
CA GLU A 159 9.21 -15.11 3.77
C GLU A 159 9.12 -13.66 4.24
N LYS A 160 8.12 -13.32 5.07
CA LYS A 160 8.00 -11.98 5.69
C LYS A 160 9.26 -11.60 6.47
N MET A 161 9.77 -12.51 7.31
CA MET A 161 10.97 -12.27 8.10
C MET A 161 12.21 -12.11 7.22
N ALA A 162 12.36 -12.93 6.17
CA ALA A 162 13.47 -12.82 5.24
C ALA A 162 13.47 -11.48 4.50
N ILE A 163 12.29 -11.02 4.03
CA ILE A 163 12.16 -9.70 3.39
C ILE A 163 12.45 -8.59 4.39
N GLY A 164 11.90 -8.67 5.61
CA GLY A 164 12.17 -7.68 6.67
C GLY A 164 13.66 -7.54 6.98
N HIS A 165 14.38 -8.66 7.15
CA HIS A 165 15.83 -8.65 7.34
C HIS A 165 16.60 -8.13 6.12
N TYR A 166 16.13 -8.43 4.90
CA TYR A 166 16.73 -7.92 3.68
C TYR A 166 16.62 -6.39 3.58
N LEU A 167 15.50 -5.81 4.02
CA LEU A 167 15.21 -4.38 3.94
C LEU A 167 15.76 -3.55 5.10
N ASP A 168 16.31 -4.20 6.13
CA ASP A 168 16.83 -3.53 7.32
C ASP A 168 17.87 -2.47 6.96
N GLY A 169 17.69 -1.26 7.51
CA GLY A 169 18.52 -0.07 7.22
C GLY A 169 18.32 0.56 5.83
N GLN A 170 17.49 0.00 4.96
CA GLN A 170 17.20 0.54 3.62
C GLN A 170 15.85 1.27 3.55
N VAL A 171 14.93 0.94 4.45
CA VAL A 171 13.56 1.47 4.52
C VAL A 171 13.25 2.02 5.91
N THR A 172 12.09 2.66 6.07
CA THR A 172 11.61 3.27 7.33
C THR A 172 10.80 2.28 8.16
#